data_AF-A0A9P9RZZ4-F1
#
_entry.id   AF-A0A9P9RZZ4-F1
#
_cell.length_a   1.000
_cell.length_b   1.000
_cell.length_c   1.000
_cell.angle_alpha   90.00
_cell.angle_beta   90.00
_cell.angle_gamma   90.00
#
_symmetry.space_group_name_H-M   'P 1'
#
loop_
_entity.id
_entity.type
_entity.pdbx_description
1 polymer ?
#
loop_
_entity_poly.entity_id
_entity_poly.type
_entity_poly.pdbx_seq_one_letter_code
_entity_poly.pdbx_strand_id
1 'polypeptide(L)'
;MSSIPSRTKECLAQFDRLIGLLKQPYQELIGLSATEAIDALGRFRIWAANIDAPKIAKQITELLDELAESLDDVHLITSHGRENRTGALHEAELDDSERALGPIADIENDTSDEEELSEIREIFASIDDAINNLFRFSVIIRNNINRDRYAKAAASSIASPFNDQFDICHVEHKFPALGKRNDRWLVERLGKAVTQRRQYLKYCRDHHEKIAKEPQSSEPGTAIV
;
A
#
# COMPACT_ATOMS: atom_id res chain seq x y z
N MET A 1 20.52 -4.22 9.71
CA MET A 1 19.37 -3.62 9.01
C MET A 1 18.11 -4.22 9.59
N SER A 2 17.19 -3.40 10.09
CA SER A 2 15.91 -3.86 10.64
C SER A 2 15.04 -4.46 9.52
N SER A 3 14.49 -5.64 9.79
CA SER A 3 13.57 -6.33 8.89
C SER A 3 12.20 -5.65 8.86
N ILE A 4 11.41 -5.88 7.81
CA ILE A 4 10.01 -5.41 7.73
C ILE A 4 9.22 -5.78 9.00
N PRO A 5 9.24 -7.04 9.51
CA PRO A 5 8.55 -7.40 10.76
C PRO A 5 8.95 -6.55 11.97
N SER A 6 10.25 -6.24 12.12
CA SER A 6 10.71 -5.41 13.24
C SER A 6 10.19 -3.97 13.14
N ARG A 7 10.19 -3.39 11.93
CA ARG A 7 9.67 -2.03 11.70
C ARG A 7 8.16 -1.96 11.90
N THR A 8 7.43 -2.96 11.39
CA THR A 8 5.99 -3.06 11.63
C THR A 8 5.68 -3.13 13.12
N LYS A 9 6.45 -3.90 13.89
CA LYS A 9 6.29 -3.99 15.35
C LYS A 9 6.58 -2.66 16.05
N GLU A 10 7.58 -1.92 15.57
CA GLU A 10 7.93 -0.59 16.06
C GLU A 10 6.79 0.42 15.83
N CYS A 11 6.28 0.54 14.60
CA CYS A 11 5.14 1.41 14.30
C CYS A 11 3.91 1.04 15.14
N LEU A 12 3.62 -0.25 15.32
CA LEU A 12 2.51 -0.72 16.18
C LEU A 12 2.68 -0.22 17.62
N ALA A 13 3.89 -0.33 18.17
CA ALA A 13 4.18 0.13 19.52
C ALA A 13 4.06 1.66 19.65
N GLN A 14 4.48 2.42 18.64
CA GLN A 14 4.34 3.88 18.64
C GLN A 14 2.86 4.31 18.56
N PHE A 15 2.05 3.66 17.71
CA PHE A 15 0.60 3.89 17.69
C PHE A 15 -0.05 3.60 19.04
N ASP A 16 0.28 2.48 19.68
CA ASP A 16 -0.28 2.14 21.00
C ASP A 16 0.10 3.19 22.06
N ARG A 17 1.32 3.72 22.03
CA ARG A 17 1.76 4.84 22.90
C ARG A 17 0.98 6.13 22.63
N LEU A 18 0.86 6.52 21.35
CA LEU A 18 0.13 7.72 20.94
C LEU A 18 -1.33 7.65 21.39
N ILE A 19 -2.02 6.54 21.12
CA ILE A 19 -3.42 6.33 21.52
C ILE A 19 -3.55 6.34 23.04
N GLY A 20 -2.57 5.79 23.77
CA GLY A 20 -2.53 5.83 25.22
C GLY A 20 -2.47 7.26 25.78
N LEU A 21 -1.74 8.16 25.12
CA LEU A 21 -1.70 9.59 25.48
C LEU A 21 -3.00 10.32 25.10
N LEU A 22 -3.50 10.13 23.87
CA LEU A 22 -4.70 10.83 23.39
C LEU A 22 -5.97 10.47 24.17
N LYS A 23 -6.00 9.34 24.87
CA LYS A 23 -7.11 8.95 25.75
C LYS A 23 -7.10 9.66 27.11
N GLN A 24 -6.05 10.42 27.43
CA GLN A 24 -5.97 11.15 28.69
C GLN A 24 -6.85 12.41 28.62
N PRO A 25 -7.54 12.77 29.72
CA PRO A 25 -8.54 13.83 29.74
C PRO A 25 -7.98 15.25 29.52
N TYR A 26 -6.65 15.42 29.42
CA TYR A 26 -6.00 16.73 29.24
C TYR A 26 -5.60 17.02 27.78
N GLN A 27 -5.81 16.08 26.85
CA GLN A 27 -5.33 16.18 25.46
C GLN A 27 -6.27 16.88 24.48
N GLU A 28 -7.44 17.38 24.92
CA GLU A 28 -8.50 17.90 24.03
C GLU A 28 -8.09 19.11 23.17
N LEU A 29 -7.03 19.83 23.53
CA LEU A 29 -6.58 21.05 22.86
C LEU A 29 -5.55 20.85 21.75
N ILE A 30 -5.07 19.63 21.54
CA ILE A 30 -3.98 19.36 20.57
C ILE A 30 -4.52 19.29 19.14
N GLY A 31 -5.84 19.22 18.95
CA GLY A 31 -6.44 19.15 17.63
C GLY A 31 -6.24 17.79 16.96
N LEU A 32 -5.95 16.71 17.69
CA LEU A 32 -5.94 15.34 17.19
C LEU A 32 -6.77 14.46 18.12
N SER A 33 -7.72 13.70 17.57
CA SER A 33 -8.58 12.83 18.36
C SER A 33 -8.01 11.41 18.50
N ALA A 34 -8.28 10.76 19.64
CA ALA A 34 -7.94 9.36 19.83
C ALA A 34 -8.63 8.45 18.78
N THR A 35 -9.82 8.83 18.30
CA THR A 35 -10.56 8.09 17.27
C THR A 35 -9.86 8.07 15.93
N GLU A 36 -9.26 9.19 15.50
CA GLU A 36 -8.48 9.26 14.26
C GLU A 36 -7.24 8.36 14.34
N ALA A 37 -6.51 8.41 15.45
CA ALA A 37 -5.35 7.55 15.68
C ALA A 37 -5.73 6.05 15.73
N ILE A 38 -6.88 5.71 16.30
CA ILE A 38 -7.41 4.33 16.32
C ILE A 38 -7.76 3.85 14.91
N ASP A 39 -8.36 4.69 14.08
CA ASP A 39 -8.69 4.35 12.69
C ASP A 39 -7.41 4.10 11.87
N ALA A 40 -6.42 5.01 11.95
CA ALA A 40 -5.13 4.86 11.28
C ALA A 40 -4.42 3.55 11.70
N LEU A 41 -4.40 3.24 13.00
CA LEU A 41 -3.89 1.96 13.50
C LEU A 41 -4.66 0.76 12.94
N GLY A 42 -5.99 0.87 12.84
CA GLY A 42 -6.84 -0.17 12.25
C GLY A 42 -6.46 -0.46 10.80
N ARG A 43 -6.33 0.57 9.98
CA ARG A 43 -5.88 0.47 8.58
C ARG A 43 -4.48 -0.13 8.49
N PHE A 44 -3.54 0.35 9.31
CA PHE A 44 -2.18 -0.18 9.34
C PHE A 44 -2.11 -1.67 9.72
N ARG A 45 -2.92 -2.11 10.70
CA ARG A 45 -3.03 -3.54 11.08
C ARG A 45 -3.56 -4.40 9.94
N ILE A 46 -4.57 -3.92 9.21
CA ILE A 46 -5.12 -4.62 8.04
C ILE A 46 -4.04 -4.79 6.98
N TRP A 47 -3.25 -3.74 6.74
CA TRP A 47 -2.11 -3.83 5.82
C TRP A 47 -1.08 -4.86 6.30
N ALA A 48 -0.63 -4.74 7.56
CA ALA A 48 0.40 -5.60 8.16
C ALA A 48 0.00 -7.09 8.17
N ALA A 49 -1.28 -7.41 8.36
CA ALA A 49 -1.77 -8.78 8.32
C ALA A 49 -1.75 -9.40 6.91
N ASN A 50 -1.73 -8.58 5.85
CA ASN A 50 -1.82 -9.02 4.47
C ASN A 50 -0.48 -8.99 3.71
N ILE A 51 0.61 -8.67 4.39
CA ILE A 51 1.91 -8.51 3.73
C ILE A 51 2.59 -9.87 3.48
N ASP A 52 2.93 -10.11 2.22
CA ASP A 52 3.69 -11.27 1.77
C ASP A 52 4.74 -10.77 0.76
N ALA A 53 5.88 -10.26 1.26
CA ALA A 53 6.75 -9.38 0.49
C ALA A 53 8.25 -9.73 0.56
N PRO A 54 8.74 -10.71 -0.24
CA PRO A 54 10.16 -10.93 -0.42
C PRO A 54 10.83 -10.09 -1.53
N LYS A 55 10.08 -9.37 -2.39
CA LYS A 55 10.64 -8.77 -3.63
C LYS A 55 10.79 -7.25 -3.69
N ILE A 56 10.20 -6.50 -2.77
CA ILE A 56 10.35 -5.03 -2.68
C ILE A 56 10.56 -4.66 -1.21
N ALA A 57 11.66 -5.17 -0.64
CA ALA A 57 11.96 -4.91 0.76
C ALA A 57 12.25 -3.42 1.00
N LYS A 58 12.98 -2.78 0.09
CA LYS A 58 13.52 -1.43 0.29
C LYS A 58 12.47 -0.33 0.38
N GLN A 59 11.58 -0.19 -0.61
CA GLN A 59 10.55 0.87 -0.58
C GLN A 59 9.56 0.67 0.58
N ILE A 60 9.24 -0.58 0.92
CA ILE A 60 8.39 -0.87 2.09
C ILE A 60 9.12 -0.51 3.38
N THR A 61 10.42 -0.80 3.49
CA THR A 61 11.20 -0.40 4.67
C THR A 61 11.30 1.11 4.79
N GLU A 62 11.51 1.84 3.69
CA GLU A 62 11.57 3.31 3.66
C GLU A 62 10.23 3.93 4.11
N LEU A 63 9.09 3.44 3.60
CA LEU A 63 7.78 3.92 4.06
C LEU A 63 7.50 3.59 5.54
N LEU A 64 8.02 2.48 6.04
CA LEU A 64 7.90 2.15 7.46
C LEU A 64 8.83 3.00 8.34
N ASP A 65 10.00 3.40 7.83
CA ASP A 65 10.88 4.40 8.46
C ASP A 65 10.15 5.75 8.57
N GLU A 66 9.66 6.26 7.44
CA GLU A 66 8.93 7.54 7.37
C GLU A 66 7.70 7.55 8.29
N LEU A 67 6.95 6.44 8.32
CA LEU A 67 5.81 6.28 9.22
C LEU A 67 6.25 6.28 10.69
N ALA A 68 7.35 5.61 11.03
CA ALA A 68 7.85 5.56 12.40
C ALA A 68 8.35 6.92 12.87
N GLU A 69 9.03 7.68 12.01
CA GLU A 69 9.47 9.06 12.27
C GLU A 69 8.26 9.97 12.49
N SER A 70 7.26 9.91 11.60
CA SER A 70 6.04 10.73 11.72
C SER A 70 5.25 10.42 13.00
N LEU A 71 5.19 9.14 13.40
CA LEU A 71 4.55 8.73 14.66
C LEU A 71 5.29 9.24 15.89
N ASP A 72 6.63 9.28 15.85
CA ASP A 72 7.45 9.83 16.92
C ASP A 72 7.25 11.34 17.05
N ASP A 73 7.22 12.06 15.92
CA ASP A 73 6.96 13.50 15.90
C ASP A 73 5.58 13.86 16.46
N VAL A 74 4.52 13.16 16.05
CA VAL A 74 3.17 13.35 16.61
C VAL A 74 3.16 13.04 18.10
N HIS A 75 3.90 12.02 18.54
CA HIS A 75 4.02 11.68 19.96
C HIS A 75 4.74 12.77 20.75
N LEU A 76 5.81 13.36 20.23
CA LEU A 76 6.54 14.46 20.86
C LEU A 76 5.67 15.71 21.01
N ILE A 77 4.88 16.06 19.99
CA ILE A 77 3.92 17.17 20.09
C ILE A 77 2.82 16.84 21.11
N THR A 78 2.28 15.62 21.07
CA THR A 78 1.19 15.18 21.96
C THR A 78 1.64 15.11 23.43
N SER A 79 2.90 14.79 23.69
CA SER A 79 3.48 14.69 25.03
C SER A 79 4.04 16.01 25.57
N HIS A 80 3.87 17.12 24.85
CA HIS A 80 4.46 18.43 25.14
C HIS A 80 6.01 18.43 25.14
N GLY A 81 6.64 17.45 24.51
CA GLY A 81 8.09 17.43 24.26
C GLY A 81 8.51 18.36 23.11
N ARG A 82 7.57 18.79 22.29
CA ARG A 82 7.72 19.75 21.18
C ARG A 82 6.48 20.63 21.11
N GLU A 83 6.65 21.91 20.82
CA GLU A 83 5.53 22.83 20.58
C GLU A 83 4.86 22.52 19.24
N ASN A 84 3.52 22.56 19.22
CA ASN A 84 2.73 22.42 17.99
C ASN A 84 2.73 23.75 17.25
N ARG A 85 3.41 23.83 16.09
CA ARG A 85 3.42 25.06 15.29
C ARG A 85 2.08 25.23 14.57
N THR A 86 1.50 26.42 14.61
CA THR A 86 0.34 26.78 13.79
C THR A 86 0.76 27.81 12.75
N GLY A 87 0.39 27.59 11.50
CA GLY A 87 0.64 28.54 10.43
C GLY A 87 -0.38 29.67 10.46
N ALA A 88 -0.12 30.74 11.21
CA ALA A 88 -0.86 31.99 11.01
C ALA A 88 -0.42 32.61 9.68
N LEU A 89 -1.29 32.58 8.66
CA LEU A 89 -1.12 33.43 7.49
C LEU A 89 -1.54 34.87 7.88
N HIS A 90 -0.69 35.84 7.52
CA HIS A 90 -0.73 37.31 7.80
C HIS A 90 -0.24 37.72 9.20
N GLU A 91 0.73 38.63 9.37
CA GLU A 91 1.00 39.86 8.62
C GLU A 91 2.47 39.95 8.20
N ALA A 92 2.72 39.95 6.89
CA ALA A 92 3.87 40.70 6.39
C ALA A 92 3.60 42.17 6.73
N GLU A 93 4.54 42.80 7.43
CA GLU A 93 4.57 44.24 7.71
C GLU A 93 4.27 45.02 6.42
N LEU A 94 3.01 45.40 6.21
CA LEU A 94 2.64 46.42 5.26
C LEU A 94 2.81 47.76 5.99
N ASP A 95 4.01 48.28 5.72
CA ASP A 95 4.48 49.64 5.96
C ASP A 95 3.36 50.68 5.95
N ASP A 96 3.39 51.49 7.00
CA ASP A 96 2.46 52.56 7.35
C ASP A 96 2.57 53.70 6.33
N SER A 97 1.77 53.68 5.26
CA SER A 97 1.47 54.92 4.54
C SER A 97 0.23 54.92 3.63
N GLU A 98 -0.59 55.93 3.91
CA GLU A 98 -1.59 56.59 3.07
C GLU A 98 -3.01 55.99 2.96
N ARG A 99 -3.85 56.46 3.88
CA ARG A 99 -5.31 56.64 3.73
C ARG A 99 -5.67 57.39 2.45
N ALA A 100 -6.53 56.81 1.59
CA ALA A 100 -7.51 57.57 0.79
C ALA A 100 -8.67 56.71 0.23
N LEU A 101 -9.86 56.89 0.83
CA LEU A 101 -11.21 56.98 0.22
C LEU A 101 -11.86 55.81 -0.54
N GLY A 102 -13.01 55.36 0.00
CA GLY A 102 -14.21 54.97 -0.77
C GLY A 102 -15.05 53.85 -0.14
N PRO A 103 -16.37 54.02 0.13
CA PRO A 103 -17.24 52.93 0.55
C PRO A 103 -17.71 52.14 -0.69
N ILE A 104 -17.19 50.93 -0.88
CA ILE A 104 -17.67 50.01 -1.91
C ILE A 104 -18.36 48.84 -1.20
N ALA A 105 -19.60 48.63 -1.64
CA ALA A 105 -20.57 47.68 -1.15
C ALA A 105 -20.15 46.21 -1.34
N ASP A 106 -20.70 45.37 -0.46
CA ASP A 106 -21.09 43.97 -0.68
C ASP A 106 -20.08 43.11 -1.45
N ILE A 107 -18.96 42.81 -0.79
CA ILE A 107 -18.23 41.58 -1.04
C ILE A 107 -18.74 40.59 0.00
N GLU A 108 -19.59 39.67 -0.46
CA GLU A 108 -19.86 38.43 0.26
C GLU A 108 -18.49 37.81 0.58
N ASN A 109 -18.11 37.93 1.85
CA ASN A 109 -16.97 37.24 2.42
C ASN A 109 -17.34 35.76 2.38
N ASP A 110 -17.05 35.12 1.25
CA ASP A 110 -16.93 33.68 1.14
C ASP A 110 -15.80 33.29 2.09
N THR A 111 -16.17 33.06 3.35
CA THR A 111 -15.31 32.47 4.37
C THR A 111 -15.04 31.04 3.91
N SER A 112 -14.13 30.91 2.94
CA SER A 112 -13.31 29.72 2.85
C SER A 112 -12.68 29.58 4.22
N ASP A 113 -13.13 28.58 4.98
CA ASP A 113 -12.48 28.09 6.18
C ASP A 113 -11.05 27.69 5.81
N GLU A 114 -10.15 28.67 5.68
CA GLU A 114 -8.71 28.46 5.69
C GLU A 114 -8.36 28.11 7.13
N GLU A 115 -8.72 26.87 7.53
CA GLU A 115 -8.33 26.26 8.79
C GLU A 115 -6.82 26.40 8.92
N GLU A 116 -6.40 27.16 9.93
CA GLU A 116 -5.02 27.32 10.36
C GLU A 116 -4.38 25.93 10.47
N LEU A 117 -3.62 25.49 9.45
CA LEU A 117 -3.08 24.14 9.41
C LEU A 117 -2.05 24.01 10.52
N SER A 118 -2.41 23.24 11.53
CA SER A 118 -1.54 22.90 12.64
C SER A 118 -0.53 21.84 12.19
N GLU A 119 0.73 21.99 12.60
CA GLU A 119 1.81 21.05 12.30
C GLU A 119 1.42 19.60 12.64
N ILE A 120 0.73 19.35 13.76
CA ILE A 120 0.28 18.00 14.09
C ILE A 120 -0.71 17.43 13.06
N ARG A 121 -1.54 18.27 12.44
CA ARG A 121 -2.47 17.84 11.37
C ARG A 121 -1.72 17.47 10.12
N GLU A 122 -0.69 18.23 9.75
CA GLU A 122 0.16 17.92 8.59
C GLU A 122 0.92 16.61 8.78
N ILE A 123 1.51 16.40 9.96
CA ILE A 123 2.23 15.16 10.26
C ILE A 123 1.26 13.97 10.29
N PHE A 124 0.06 14.15 10.86
CA PHE A 124 -0.95 13.09 10.85
C PHE A 124 -1.47 12.78 9.45
N ALA A 125 -1.60 13.78 8.57
CA ALA A 125 -1.88 13.56 7.15
C ALA A 125 -0.75 12.77 6.46
N SER A 126 0.52 13.03 6.81
CA SER A 126 1.66 12.24 6.33
C SER A 126 1.59 10.77 6.77
N ILE A 127 1.16 10.50 8.01
CA ILE A 127 0.90 9.14 8.50
C ILE A 127 -0.16 8.44 7.63
N ASP A 128 -1.26 9.13 7.33
CA ASP A 128 -2.31 8.60 6.47
C ASP A 128 -1.83 8.30 5.05
N ASP A 129 -1.03 9.19 4.47
CA ASP A 129 -0.43 9.01 3.16
C ASP A 129 0.58 7.86 3.13
N ALA A 130 1.40 7.70 4.16
CA ALA A 130 2.31 6.57 4.29
C ALA A 130 1.53 5.24 4.30
N ILE A 131 0.46 5.14 5.09
CA ILE A 131 -0.41 3.95 5.13
C ILE A 131 -1.04 3.70 3.74
N ASN A 132 -1.57 4.74 3.09
CA ASN A 132 -2.14 4.62 1.75
C ASN A 132 -1.11 4.13 0.72
N ASN A 133 0.12 4.64 0.79
CA ASN A 133 1.21 4.22 -0.08
C ASN A 133 1.60 2.77 0.17
N LEU A 134 1.65 2.32 1.42
CA LEU A 134 1.87 0.90 1.76
C LEU A 134 0.82 -0.01 1.08
N PHE A 135 -0.46 0.36 1.10
CA PHE A 135 -1.51 -0.35 0.37
C PHE A 135 -1.32 -0.31 -1.15
N ARG A 136 -1.01 0.87 -1.72
CA ARG A 136 -0.76 1.04 -3.16
C ARG A 136 0.39 0.15 -3.63
N PHE A 137 1.51 0.13 -2.92
CA PHE A 137 2.62 -0.77 -3.21
C PHE A 137 2.19 -2.24 -3.14
N SER A 138 1.41 -2.63 -2.14
CA SER A 138 0.90 -4.01 -2.03
C SER A 138 0.05 -4.42 -3.24
N VAL A 139 -0.80 -3.51 -3.75
CA VAL A 139 -1.62 -3.74 -4.95
C VAL A 139 -0.74 -3.83 -6.20
N ILE A 140 0.19 -2.89 -6.38
CA ILE A 140 1.11 -2.85 -7.53
C ILE A 140 1.96 -4.14 -7.57
N ILE A 141 2.47 -4.60 -6.43
CA ILE A 141 3.24 -5.83 -6.31
C ILE A 141 2.40 -7.03 -6.77
N ARG A 142 1.19 -7.19 -6.22
CA ARG A 142 0.30 -8.30 -6.57
C ARG A 142 -0.03 -8.30 -8.06
N ASN A 143 -0.32 -7.13 -8.64
CA ASN A 143 -0.67 -6.99 -10.06
C ASN A 143 0.50 -7.32 -10.99
N ASN A 144 1.71 -6.84 -10.68
CA ASN A 144 2.90 -7.08 -11.50
C ASN A 144 3.37 -8.55 -11.43
N ILE A 145 3.37 -9.15 -10.23
CA ILE A 145 3.77 -10.56 -10.06
C ILE A 145 2.84 -11.50 -10.86
N ASN A 146 1.53 -11.24 -10.84
CA ASN A 146 0.57 -12.09 -11.55
C ASN A 146 0.73 -12.01 -13.07
N ARG A 147 0.96 -10.81 -13.62
CA ARG A 147 1.19 -10.61 -15.05
C ARG A 147 2.48 -11.29 -15.53
N ASP A 148 3.56 -11.14 -14.77
CA ASP A 148 4.86 -11.74 -15.09
C ASP A 148 4.77 -13.29 -15.09
N ARG A 149 4.12 -13.88 -14.08
CA ARG A 149 3.95 -15.34 -14.02
C ARG A 149 3.11 -15.88 -15.18
N TYR A 150 2.04 -15.19 -15.57
CA TYR A 150 1.21 -15.62 -16.70
C TYR A 150 1.98 -15.54 -18.02
N ALA A 151 2.72 -14.46 -18.26
CA ALA A 151 3.57 -14.31 -19.46
C ALA A 151 4.66 -15.40 -19.52
N LYS A 152 5.33 -15.68 -18.40
CA LYS A 152 6.34 -16.75 -18.31
C LYS A 152 5.75 -18.13 -18.50
N ALA A 153 4.58 -18.40 -17.92
CA ALA A 153 3.86 -19.65 -18.14
C ALA A 153 3.45 -19.82 -19.61
N ALA A 154 2.97 -18.76 -20.26
CA ALA A 154 2.64 -18.76 -21.68
C ALA A 154 3.89 -19.03 -22.54
N ALA A 155 5.03 -18.38 -22.26
CA ALA A 155 6.29 -18.67 -22.95
C ALA A 155 6.74 -20.13 -22.73
N SER A 156 6.65 -20.64 -21.50
CA SER A 156 6.95 -22.05 -21.20
C SER A 156 6.02 -23.02 -21.93
N SER A 157 4.75 -22.63 -22.12
CA SER A 157 3.77 -23.46 -22.84
C SER A 157 4.07 -23.58 -24.33
N ILE A 158 4.69 -22.56 -24.93
CA ILE A 158 5.14 -22.59 -26.33
C ILE A 158 6.35 -23.53 -26.46
N ALA A 159 7.27 -23.50 -25.50
CA ALA A 159 8.45 -24.36 -25.51
C ALA A 159 8.11 -25.85 -25.25
N SER A 160 7.10 -26.13 -24.42
CA SER A 160 6.65 -27.49 -24.11
C SER A 160 5.11 -27.55 -24.06
N PRO A 161 4.45 -27.70 -25.22
CA PRO A 161 3.01 -27.70 -25.29
C PRO A 161 2.42 -28.99 -24.71
N PHE A 162 1.32 -28.85 -23.98
CA PHE A 162 0.51 -30.00 -23.57
C PHE A 162 -0.38 -30.41 -24.74
N ASN A 163 -0.68 -31.70 -24.82
CA ASN A 163 -1.68 -32.20 -25.75
C ASN A 163 -3.06 -31.67 -25.34
N ASP A 164 -3.67 -30.86 -26.22
CA ASP A 164 -4.98 -30.23 -26.02
C ASP A 164 -6.14 -31.16 -26.40
N GLN A 165 -5.88 -32.24 -27.15
CA GLN A 165 -6.90 -33.16 -27.63
C GLN A 165 -7.72 -33.77 -26.49
N PHE A 166 -7.06 -34.10 -25.36
CA PHE A 166 -7.76 -34.64 -24.19
C PHE A 166 -8.81 -33.68 -23.64
N ASP A 167 -8.52 -32.37 -23.64
CA ASP A 167 -9.45 -31.36 -23.12
C ASP A 167 -10.54 -31.03 -24.11
N ILE A 168 -10.20 -30.98 -25.39
CA ILE A 168 -11.17 -30.79 -26.46
C ILE A 168 -12.20 -31.93 -26.41
N CYS A 169 -11.73 -33.18 -26.35
CA CYS A 169 -12.59 -34.35 -26.17
C CYS A 169 -13.39 -34.28 -24.86
N HIS A 170 -12.77 -33.82 -23.76
CA HIS A 170 -13.48 -33.70 -22.48
C HIS A 170 -14.63 -32.68 -22.55
N VAL A 171 -14.39 -31.51 -23.15
CA VAL A 171 -15.40 -30.48 -23.36
C VAL A 171 -16.51 -31.00 -24.28
N GLU A 172 -16.17 -31.69 -25.36
CA GLU A 172 -17.13 -32.27 -26.29
C GLU A 172 -18.06 -33.29 -25.61
N HIS A 173 -17.50 -34.22 -24.84
CA HIS A 173 -18.28 -35.21 -24.09
C HIS A 173 -19.13 -34.57 -22.98
N LYS A 174 -18.59 -33.57 -22.28
CA LYS A 174 -19.28 -32.91 -21.17
C LYS A 174 -20.39 -31.97 -21.65
N PHE A 175 -20.27 -31.41 -22.85
CA PHE A 175 -21.24 -30.49 -23.43
C PHE A 175 -21.69 -30.94 -24.84
N PRO A 176 -22.44 -32.06 -24.96
CA PRO A 176 -22.83 -32.61 -26.27
C PRO A 176 -23.68 -31.67 -27.12
N ALA A 177 -24.37 -30.71 -26.50
CA ALA A 177 -25.14 -29.69 -27.19
C ALA A 177 -24.28 -28.81 -28.13
N LEU A 178 -23.00 -28.61 -27.80
CA LEU A 178 -22.06 -27.87 -28.63
C LEU A 178 -21.73 -28.62 -29.93
N GLY A 179 -21.60 -29.94 -29.85
CA GLY A 179 -21.43 -30.79 -31.04
C GLY A 179 -22.67 -30.79 -31.94
N LYS A 180 -23.87 -30.80 -31.36
CA LYS A 180 -25.15 -30.79 -32.11
C LYS A 180 -25.44 -29.48 -32.83
N ARG A 181 -24.92 -28.36 -32.31
CA ARG A 181 -25.12 -27.01 -32.87
C ARG A 181 -24.06 -26.60 -33.89
N ASN A 182 -23.15 -27.51 -34.25
CA ASN A 182 -21.99 -27.22 -35.09
C ASN A 182 -21.05 -26.15 -34.50
N ASP A 183 -21.06 -25.97 -33.17
CA ASP A 183 -20.22 -25.01 -32.44
C ASP A 183 -18.83 -25.58 -32.13
N ARG A 184 -18.23 -26.29 -33.09
CA ARG A 184 -16.95 -26.97 -32.90
C ARG A 184 -15.83 -26.01 -32.52
N TRP A 185 -15.85 -24.79 -33.07
CA TRP A 185 -14.90 -23.73 -32.72
C TRP A 185 -14.92 -23.41 -31.21
N LEU A 186 -16.09 -23.50 -30.55
CA LEU A 186 -16.25 -23.21 -29.13
C LEU A 186 -15.72 -24.36 -28.28
N VAL A 187 -15.97 -25.60 -28.71
CA VAL A 187 -15.40 -26.81 -28.09
C VAL A 187 -13.87 -26.73 -28.10
N GLU A 188 -13.29 -26.43 -29.26
CA GLU A 188 -11.84 -26.29 -29.42
C GLU A 188 -11.28 -25.14 -28.58
N ARG A 189 -11.95 -23.98 -28.57
CA ARG A 189 -11.54 -22.82 -27.78
C ARG A 189 -11.54 -23.12 -26.28
N LEU A 190 -12.60 -23.75 -25.78
CA LEU A 190 -12.71 -24.13 -24.37
C LEU A 190 -11.70 -25.22 -24.00
N GLY A 191 -11.52 -26.23 -24.84
CA GLY A 191 -10.52 -27.28 -24.63
C GLY A 191 -9.12 -26.70 -24.51
N LYS A 192 -8.72 -25.85 -25.47
CA LYS A 192 -7.43 -25.15 -25.45
C LYS A 192 -7.27 -24.24 -24.23
N ALA A 193 -8.33 -23.54 -23.80
CA ALA A 193 -8.29 -22.73 -22.59
C ALA A 193 -8.07 -23.57 -21.32
N VAL A 194 -8.67 -24.76 -21.25
CA VAL A 194 -8.44 -25.72 -20.16
C VAL A 194 -7.00 -26.24 -20.19
N THR A 195 -6.46 -26.55 -21.38
CA THR A 195 -5.04 -26.92 -21.55
C THR A 195 -4.10 -25.83 -21.04
N GLN A 196 -4.30 -24.59 -21.48
CA GLN A 196 -3.52 -23.42 -21.05
C GLN A 196 -3.58 -23.24 -19.53
N ARG A 197 -4.75 -23.40 -18.92
CA ARG A 197 -4.91 -23.34 -17.47
C ARG A 197 -4.08 -24.43 -16.77
N ARG A 198 -4.09 -25.68 -17.26
CA ARG A 198 -3.25 -26.75 -16.67
C ARG A 198 -1.76 -26.45 -16.80
N GLN A 199 -1.33 -25.91 -17.94
CA GLN A 199 0.06 -25.51 -18.14
C GLN A 199 0.48 -24.42 -17.17
N TYR A 200 -0.35 -23.38 -16.99
CA TYR A 200 -0.14 -22.35 -16.00
C TYR A 200 -0.01 -22.93 -14.58
N LEU A 201 -0.92 -23.81 -14.18
CA LEU A 201 -0.88 -24.43 -12.85
C LEU A 201 0.36 -25.31 -12.66
N LYS A 202 0.79 -26.06 -13.70
CA LYS A 202 2.06 -26.81 -13.65
C LYS A 202 3.24 -25.86 -13.48
N TYR A 203 3.32 -24.82 -14.31
CA TYR A 203 4.37 -23.81 -14.22
C TYR A 203 4.43 -23.18 -12.81
N CYS A 204 3.29 -22.84 -12.21
CA CYS A 204 3.27 -22.30 -10.85
C CYS A 204 3.83 -23.28 -9.81
N ARG A 205 3.50 -24.57 -9.91
CA ARG A 205 4.05 -25.60 -9.01
C ARG A 205 5.55 -25.76 -9.21
N ASP A 206 5.99 -25.96 -10.45
CA ASP A 206 7.41 -26.15 -10.79
C ASP A 206 8.24 -24.93 -10.35
N HIS A 207 7.70 -23.72 -10.54
CA HIS A 207 8.34 -22.49 -10.10
C HIS A 207 8.42 -22.38 -8.57
N HIS A 208 7.35 -22.74 -7.85
CA HIS A 208 7.35 -22.75 -6.39
C HIS A 208 8.35 -23.77 -5.83
N GLU A 209 8.40 -24.97 -6.39
CA GLU A 209 9.38 -26.00 -6.00
C GLU A 209 10.82 -25.55 -6.27
N LYS A 210 11.07 -24.86 -7.38
CA LYS A 210 12.40 -24.30 -7.68
C LYS A 210 12.81 -23.25 -6.65
N ILE A 211 11.92 -22.31 -6.33
CA ILE A 211 12.19 -21.28 -5.31
C ILE A 211 12.43 -21.92 -3.94
N ALA A 212 11.64 -22.93 -3.55
CA ALA A 212 11.81 -23.61 -2.27
C ALA A 212 13.13 -24.39 -2.15
N LYS A 213 13.76 -24.75 -3.28
CA LYS A 213 15.03 -25.48 -3.36
C LYS A 213 16.25 -24.57 -3.56
N GLU A 214 16.07 -23.29 -3.89
CA GLU A 214 17.19 -22.34 -3.94
C GLU A 214 17.63 -22.03 -2.50
N PRO A 215 18.82 -22.48 -2.04
CA PRO A 215 19.38 -21.97 -0.80
C PRO A 215 19.58 -20.46 -1.00
N GLN A 216 19.11 -19.67 -0.04
CA GLN A 216 19.45 -18.25 0.06
C GLN A 216 20.98 -18.19 0.11
N SER A 217 21.62 -17.91 -1.02
CA SER A 217 23.07 -17.78 -1.11
C SER A 217 23.45 -16.54 -0.30
N SER A 218 23.81 -16.77 0.95
CA SER A 218 24.50 -15.85 1.84
C SER A 218 25.67 -15.22 1.09
N GLU A 219 25.73 -13.89 1.11
CA GLU A 219 26.81 -13.09 0.53
C GLU A 219 28.20 -13.57 0.98
N PRO A 220 29.23 -13.47 0.10
CA PRO A 220 30.58 -13.86 0.45
C PRO A 220 31.15 -12.88 1.49
N GLY A 221 31.46 -13.41 2.67
CA GLY A 221 32.15 -12.70 3.73
C GLY A 221 33.48 -12.14 3.24
N THR A 222 33.65 -10.83 3.41
CA THR A 222 34.92 -10.12 3.23
C THR A 222 35.96 -10.71 4.18
N ALA A 223 36.92 -11.45 3.63
CA ALA A 223 38.14 -11.81 4.33
C ALA A 223 38.96 -10.54 4.54
N ILE A 224 39.10 -10.13 5.79
CA ILE A 224 40.08 -9.13 6.24
C ILE A 224 41.45 -9.82 6.22
N VAL A 225 42.39 -9.26 5.46
CA VAL A 225 43.83 -9.35 5.72
C VAL A 225 44.32 -7.91 5.88
#